data_AF-A0A060BW13-F1
#
_entry.id   AF-A0A060BW13-F1
#
_cell.length_a   1.000
_cell.length_b   1.000
_cell.length_c   1.000
_cell.angle_alpha   90.00
_cell.angle_beta   90.00
_cell.angle_gamma   90.00
#
_symmetry.space_group_name_H-M   'P 1'
#
loop_
_entity.id
_entity.type
_entity.pdbx_description
1 polymer ?
#
loop_
_entity_poly.entity_id
_entity_poly.type
_entity_poly.pdbx_seq_one_letter_code
_entity_poly.pdbx_strand_id
1 'polypeptide(L)'
;ELLWPIGTSTPDIFDRMDLKLRYDPPLILFRRMSGSNVSAPAGATTGWSLFIFDFGRYLLISSSRPGCRLPANLQGLWNRDMTPPWGSKYTVNINTEMNYWPAESCGLSDCEEPLFRHLKRMAVHGRDTARVMYHCRGIVAHHNTDVWGDTAPQDIWMPATCWIM
;
A
#
# COMPACT_ATOMS: atom_id res chain seq x y z
N GLU A 1 -2.31 9.39 18.64
CA GLU A 1 -2.04 10.66 17.93
C GLU A 1 -1.21 10.40 16.67
N LEU A 2 -1.88 10.39 15.52
CA LEU A 2 -1.28 10.35 14.17
C LEU A 2 -0.74 11.76 13.86
N LEU A 3 0.34 12.16 14.53
CA LEU A 3 0.96 13.46 14.28
C LEU A 3 1.87 13.32 13.07
N TRP A 4 1.42 13.96 11.99
CA TRP A 4 2.18 14.18 10.77
C TRP A 4 3.58 14.75 11.08
N PRO A 5 4.66 14.12 10.62
CA PRO A 5 6.00 14.70 10.74
C PRO A 5 6.07 16.00 9.92
N ILE A 6 6.31 17.10 10.60
CA ILE A 6 6.56 18.42 9.99
C ILE A 6 7.99 18.40 9.46
N GLY A 7 8.18 18.17 8.17
CA GLY A 7 9.54 18.14 7.59
C GLY A 7 9.59 18.36 6.08
N THR A 8 8.63 17.85 5.32
CA THR A 8 8.52 18.08 3.87
C THR A 8 7.09 18.44 3.53
N SER A 9 6.87 19.49 2.74
CA SER A 9 5.53 19.85 2.29
C SER A 9 5.06 18.83 1.24
N THR A 10 3.78 18.45 1.29
CA THR A 10 3.15 17.53 0.31
C THR A 10 3.38 17.88 -1.17
N PRO A 11 3.42 19.18 -1.56
CA PRO A 11 3.70 19.57 -2.95
C PRO A 11 5.07 19.08 -3.44
N ASP A 12 6.11 19.14 -2.60
CA ASP A 12 7.49 18.85 -2.99
C ASP A 12 7.70 17.40 -3.47
N ILE A 13 7.02 16.44 -2.86
CA ILE A 13 7.13 15.02 -3.24
C ILE A 13 6.25 14.70 -4.46
N PHE A 14 5.07 15.31 -4.54
CA PHE A 14 4.12 15.05 -5.63
C PHE A 14 4.64 15.60 -6.98
N ASP A 15 5.29 16.76 -6.96
CA ASP A 15 5.76 17.45 -8.16
C ASP A 15 7.00 16.79 -8.82
N ARG A 16 7.58 15.75 -8.21
CA ARG A 16 8.77 15.02 -8.74
C ARG A 16 8.52 14.24 -10.02
N MET A 17 7.28 13.93 -10.34
CA MET A 17 6.90 13.18 -11.54
C MET A 17 5.66 13.81 -12.16
N ASP A 18 5.69 13.97 -13.48
CA ASP A 18 4.66 14.63 -14.29
C ASP A 18 4.48 13.79 -15.56
N LEU A 19 3.41 12.97 -15.59
CA LEU A 19 3.10 12.13 -16.73
C LEU A 19 2.25 12.92 -17.74
N LYS A 20 2.83 13.21 -18.90
CA LYS A 20 2.12 13.90 -19.98
C LYS A 20 1.66 12.91 -21.03
N LEU A 21 0.35 12.73 -21.12
CA LEU A 21 -0.29 12.08 -22.25
C LEU A 21 -1.12 13.12 -23.02
N ARG A 22 -1.44 12.85 -24.29
CA ARG A 22 -2.29 13.74 -25.10
C ARG A 22 -3.61 13.95 -24.36
N TYR A 23 -3.78 15.15 -23.81
CA TYR A 23 -4.88 15.47 -22.92
C TYR A 23 -6.15 15.71 -23.75
N ASP A 24 -7.06 14.75 -23.70
CA ASP A 24 -8.45 14.99 -24.04
C ASP A 24 -9.18 15.45 -22.77
N PRO A 25 -10.04 16.49 -22.83
CA PRO A 25 -10.71 17.03 -21.66
C PRO A 25 -11.39 15.90 -20.87
N PRO A 26 -11.31 15.89 -19.52
CA PRO A 26 -11.95 14.89 -18.68
C PRO A 26 -13.46 15.13 -18.70
N LEU A 27 -14.09 14.82 -19.82
CA LEU A 27 -15.51 14.56 -19.87
C LEU A 27 -15.72 13.26 -19.09
N ILE A 28 -16.47 13.40 -18.00
CA ILE A 28 -17.14 12.31 -17.27
C ILE A 28 -16.28 11.66 -16.16
N LEU A 29 -15.87 12.45 -15.16
CA LEU A 29 -15.33 11.92 -13.90
C LEU A 29 -16.44 11.36 -12.99
N PHE A 30 -17.61 12.03 -12.91
CA PHE A 30 -18.67 11.68 -11.96
C PHE A 30 -19.72 10.70 -12.54
N ARG A 31 -20.06 10.85 -13.84
CA ARG A 31 -21.16 10.09 -14.48
C ARG A 31 -20.86 8.59 -14.66
N ARG A 32 -19.57 8.20 -14.61
CA ARG A 32 -19.12 6.79 -14.72
C ARG A 32 -19.19 6.05 -13.39
N MET A 33 -18.91 6.72 -12.26
CA MET A 33 -19.09 6.15 -10.92
C MET A 33 -20.57 5.92 -10.57
N SER A 34 -21.49 6.67 -11.18
CA SER A 34 -22.95 6.51 -11.02
C SER A 34 -23.57 5.38 -11.86
N GLY A 35 -22.78 4.45 -12.41
CA GLY A 35 -23.29 3.23 -13.06
C GLY A 35 -23.90 3.41 -14.45
N SER A 36 -23.72 4.56 -15.10
CA SER A 36 -24.16 4.75 -16.48
C SER A 36 -23.12 4.12 -17.43
N ASN A 37 -23.48 3.02 -18.11
CA ASN A 37 -22.70 2.40 -19.18
C ASN A 37 -22.59 3.33 -20.39
N VAL A 38 -21.84 4.42 -20.25
CA VAL A 38 -21.46 5.29 -21.37
C VAL A 38 -20.13 4.76 -21.88
N SER A 39 -20.16 4.11 -23.04
CA SER A 39 -18.96 3.82 -23.82
C SER A 39 -18.20 5.13 -24.02
N ALA A 40 -16.99 5.21 -23.49
CA ALA A 40 -16.12 6.35 -23.75
C ALA A 40 -15.87 6.41 -25.27
N PRO A 41 -15.95 7.58 -25.91
CA PRO A 41 -15.45 7.71 -27.28
C PRO A 41 -13.97 7.32 -27.29
N ALA A 42 -13.55 6.56 -28.32
CA ALA A 42 -12.16 6.16 -28.49
C ALA A 42 -11.27 7.43 -28.51
N GLY A 43 -10.54 7.69 -27.42
CA GLY A 43 -9.77 8.93 -27.18
C GLY A 43 -9.91 9.47 -25.75
N ALA A 44 -11.12 9.47 -25.18
CA ALA A 44 -11.41 10.04 -23.85
C ALA A 44 -10.88 9.22 -22.65
N THR A 45 -10.08 8.18 -22.89
CA THR A 45 -9.48 7.33 -21.85
C THR A 45 -8.24 7.95 -21.24
N THR A 46 -7.54 8.81 -21.98
CA THR A 46 -6.21 9.30 -21.60
C THR A 46 -6.24 10.20 -20.36
N GLY A 47 -7.20 11.14 -20.28
CA GLY A 47 -7.37 11.98 -19.09
C GLY A 47 -7.75 11.20 -17.83
N TRP A 48 -8.52 10.11 -17.98
CA TRP A 48 -8.86 9.23 -16.86
C TRP A 48 -7.66 8.41 -16.37
N SER A 49 -6.87 7.87 -17.31
CA SER A 49 -5.62 7.17 -16.98
C SER A 49 -4.65 8.07 -16.23
N LEU A 50 -4.49 9.34 -16.66
CA LEU A 50 -3.69 10.33 -15.94
C LEU A 50 -4.21 10.58 -14.52
N PHE A 51 -5.52 10.79 -14.36
CA PHE A 51 -6.12 11.02 -13.05
C PHE A 51 -5.91 9.82 -12.11
N ILE A 52 -6.18 8.59 -12.55
CA ILE A 52 -5.98 7.38 -11.73
C ILE A 52 -4.50 7.20 -11.37
N PHE A 53 -3.59 7.47 -12.31
CA PHE A 53 -2.15 7.40 -12.08
C PHE A 53 -1.72 8.37 -10.97
N ASP A 54 -2.10 9.64 -11.08
CA ASP A 54 -1.78 10.66 -10.07
C ASP A 54 -2.52 10.42 -8.75
N PHE A 55 -3.73 9.86 -8.79
CA PHE A 55 -4.47 9.49 -7.60
C PHE A 55 -3.77 8.37 -6.82
N GLY A 56 -3.22 7.35 -7.50
CA GLY A 56 -2.43 6.31 -6.85
C GLY A 56 -1.19 6.87 -6.14
N ARG A 57 -0.47 7.78 -6.80
CA ARG A 57 0.69 8.48 -6.20
C ARG A 57 0.28 9.32 -5.00
N TYR A 58 -0.82 10.07 -5.11
CA TYR A 58 -1.39 10.86 -4.02
C TYR A 58 -1.74 9.99 -2.80
N LEU A 59 -2.36 8.82 -3.01
CA LEU A 59 -2.73 7.91 -1.93
C LEU A 59 -1.50 7.35 -1.20
N LEU A 60 -0.44 6.97 -1.92
CA LEU A 60 0.78 6.48 -1.28
C LEU A 60 1.46 7.59 -0.46
N ILE A 61 1.61 8.80 -1.01
CA ILE A 61 2.16 9.96 -0.29
C ILE A 61 1.36 10.26 0.98
N SER A 62 0.03 10.13 0.91
CA SER A 62 -0.88 10.45 2.00
C SER A 62 -0.90 9.36 3.08
N SER A 63 -0.59 8.10 2.74
CA SER A 63 -0.69 6.96 3.65
C SER A 63 0.65 6.45 4.17
N SER A 64 1.76 6.68 3.47
CA SER A 64 3.10 6.21 3.84
C SER A 64 4.16 7.30 3.60
N ARG A 65 4.11 8.39 4.36
CA ARG A 65 5.11 9.45 4.28
C ARG A 65 6.40 9.10 5.05
N PRO A 66 7.56 9.64 4.67
CA PRO A 66 8.73 9.69 5.55
C PRO A 66 8.38 10.07 6.98
N GLY A 67 8.97 9.35 7.93
CA GLY A 67 8.67 9.53 9.36
C GLY A 67 7.33 8.97 9.84
N CYS A 68 6.43 8.49 8.97
CA CYS A 68 5.28 7.70 9.41
C CYS A 68 5.75 6.46 10.18
N ARG A 69 5.06 6.15 11.27
CA ARG A 69 5.42 5.01 12.14
C ARG A 69 5.08 3.67 11.49
N LEU A 70 4.09 3.65 10.60
CA LEU A 70 3.54 2.46 9.99
C LEU A 70 3.41 2.63 8.47
N PRO A 71 3.53 1.53 7.71
CA PRO A 71 3.27 1.52 6.27
C PRO A 71 1.78 1.65 5.95
N ALA A 72 1.46 1.92 4.68
CA ALA A 72 0.12 1.79 4.13
C ALA A 72 -0.40 0.34 4.25
N ASN A 73 -1.51 0.15 4.96
CA ASN A 73 -2.17 -1.14 5.11
C ASN A 73 -3.14 -1.41 3.94
N LEU A 74 -3.98 -2.46 4.04
CA LEU A 74 -4.99 -2.78 3.01
C LEU A 74 -5.92 -1.62 2.62
N GLN A 75 -6.11 -0.63 3.48
CA GLN A 75 -6.94 0.55 3.23
C GLN A 75 -6.14 1.86 3.33
N GLY A 76 -4.81 1.79 3.25
CA GLY A 76 -3.91 2.92 3.47
C GLY A 76 -3.96 3.41 4.93
N LEU A 77 -4.81 4.42 5.17
CA LEU A 77 -5.13 4.96 6.51
C LEU A 77 -6.65 5.11 6.72
N TRP A 78 -7.46 4.77 5.72
CA TRP A 78 -8.88 5.15 5.66
C TRP A 78 -9.77 3.97 6.02
N ASN A 79 -10.06 3.84 7.31
CA ASN A 79 -10.99 2.84 7.82
C ASN A 79 -11.95 3.48 8.84
N ARG A 80 -13.23 3.11 8.77
CA ARG A 80 -14.28 3.56 9.70
C ARG A 80 -14.80 2.45 10.61
N ASP A 81 -14.54 1.19 10.26
CA ASP A 81 -15.13 0.04 10.93
C ASP A 81 -14.18 -0.52 11.99
N MET A 82 -14.71 -0.95 13.13
CA MET A 82 -13.90 -1.59 14.19
C MET A 82 -13.42 -2.98 13.80
N THR A 83 -14.17 -3.66 12.93
CA THR A 83 -13.87 -4.98 12.38
C THR A 83 -13.85 -4.90 10.85
N PRO A 84 -12.84 -4.25 10.26
CA PRO A 84 -12.77 -4.07 8.82
C PRO A 84 -12.50 -5.40 8.10
N PRO A 85 -12.81 -5.50 6.80
CA PRO A 85 -12.44 -6.65 5.98
C PRO A 85 -10.95 -6.99 6.12
N TRP A 86 -10.65 -8.28 6.39
CA TRP A 86 -9.29 -8.78 6.64
C TRP A 86 -8.51 -8.00 7.72
N GLY A 87 -9.24 -7.37 8.65
CA GLY A 87 -8.67 -6.59 9.74
C GLY A 87 -7.94 -5.31 9.30
N SER A 88 -8.04 -4.90 8.03
CA SER A 88 -7.24 -3.79 7.47
C SER A 88 -5.75 -3.95 7.83
N LYS A 89 -5.30 -5.21 7.85
CA LYS A 89 -3.94 -5.61 8.24
C LYS A 89 -2.97 -5.42 7.07
N TYR A 90 -1.78 -6.00 7.19
CA TYR A 90 -0.80 -6.11 6.12
C TYR A 90 -0.83 -7.53 5.59
N THR A 91 -1.51 -7.72 4.46
CA THR A 91 -1.44 -8.98 3.72
C THR A 91 -0.19 -8.95 2.85
N VAL A 92 0.77 -9.79 3.17
CA VAL A 92 2.13 -9.82 2.64
C VAL A 92 2.33 -11.08 1.80
N ASN A 93 1.39 -11.32 0.89
CA ASN A 93 1.56 -12.31 -0.16
C ASN A 93 1.21 -11.74 -1.54
N ILE A 94 0.89 -10.43 -1.59
CA ILE A 94 0.66 -9.63 -2.80
C ILE A 94 0.28 -8.17 -2.47
N ASN A 95 -0.60 -7.95 -1.48
CA ASN A 95 -1.28 -6.67 -1.31
C ASN A 95 -0.34 -5.57 -0.81
N THR A 96 0.43 -5.88 0.23
CA THR A 96 1.35 -4.93 0.83
C THR A 96 2.45 -4.58 -0.17
N GLU A 97 2.94 -5.55 -0.92
CA GLU A 97 3.91 -5.37 -1.99
C GLU A 97 3.35 -4.48 -3.10
N MET A 98 2.11 -4.73 -3.53
CA MET A 98 1.41 -3.93 -4.54
C MET A 98 1.24 -2.47 -4.12
N ASN A 99 0.99 -2.20 -2.84
CA ASN A 99 0.91 -0.82 -2.33
C ASN A 99 2.19 -0.01 -2.64
N TYR A 100 3.35 -0.65 -2.69
CA TYR A 100 4.65 0.00 -2.87
C TYR A 100 5.27 -0.17 -4.26
N TRP A 101 4.70 -0.95 -5.17
CA TRP A 101 5.17 -1.02 -6.56
C TRP A 101 5.39 0.35 -7.24
N PRO A 102 4.54 1.38 -7.05
CA PRO A 102 4.78 2.67 -7.68
C PRO A 102 5.83 3.52 -6.98
N ALA A 103 6.35 3.12 -5.81
CA ALA A 103 7.18 3.98 -4.98
C ALA A 103 8.46 4.42 -5.69
N GLU A 104 9.29 3.48 -6.11
CA GLU A 104 10.53 3.78 -6.83
C GLU A 104 10.27 4.39 -8.22
N SER A 105 9.39 3.78 -9.03
CA SER A 105 9.18 4.20 -10.42
C SER A 105 8.54 5.60 -10.55
N CYS A 106 7.85 6.09 -9.51
CA CYS A 106 7.19 7.39 -9.52
C CYS A 106 7.90 8.46 -8.68
N GLY A 107 9.15 8.23 -8.28
CA GLY A 107 9.96 9.20 -7.51
C GLY A 107 9.51 9.37 -6.04
N LEU A 108 8.88 8.33 -5.48
CA LEU A 108 8.33 8.28 -4.12
C LEU A 108 9.11 7.31 -3.22
N SER A 109 10.40 7.08 -3.48
CA SER A 109 11.28 6.19 -2.70
C SER A 109 11.23 6.49 -1.20
N ASP A 110 11.10 7.76 -0.82
CA ASP A 110 11.02 8.18 0.57
C ASP A 110 9.79 7.56 1.27
N CYS A 111 8.72 7.28 0.52
CA CYS A 111 7.51 6.65 1.05
C CYS A 111 7.70 5.18 1.46
N GLU A 112 8.79 4.52 1.06
CA GLU A 112 9.10 3.13 1.47
C GLU A 112 9.70 3.04 2.87
N GLU A 113 10.17 4.16 3.44
CA GLU A 113 10.81 4.19 4.77
C GLU A 113 9.96 3.51 5.87
N PRO A 114 8.64 3.74 5.99
CA PRO A 114 7.80 3.07 6.97
C PRO A 114 7.70 1.56 6.73
N LEU A 115 7.72 1.10 5.47
CA LEU A 115 7.72 -0.33 5.13
C LEU A 115 9.02 -0.99 5.60
N PHE A 116 10.19 -0.41 5.28
CA PHE A 116 11.47 -0.97 5.72
C PHE A 116 11.61 -1.00 7.24
N ARG A 117 11.09 0.02 7.93
CA ARG A 117 11.02 0.02 9.39
C ARG A 117 10.14 -1.12 9.91
N HIS A 118 9.01 -1.37 9.26
CA HIS A 118 8.12 -2.46 9.63
C HIS A 118 8.73 -3.84 9.35
N LEU A 119 9.39 -4.03 8.21
CA LEU A 119 10.15 -5.26 7.91
C LEU A 119 11.22 -5.55 8.96
N LYS A 120 11.93 -4.53 9.46
CA LYS A 120 12.88 -4.70 10.57
C LYS A 120 12.21 -5.13 11.86
N ARG A 121 11.00 -4.65 12.15
CA ARG A 121 10.19 -5.09 13.29
C ARG A 121 9.78 -6.56 13.13
N MET A 122 9.24 -6.93 11.97
CA MET A 122 8.88 -8.31 11.63
C MET A 122 10.09 -9.24 11.73
N ALA A 123 11.28 -8.81 11.28
CA ALA A 123 12.49 -9.62 11.33
C ALA A 123 12.90 -10.02 12.76
N VAL A 124 12.53 -9.25 13.79
CA VAL A 124 12.76 -9.65 15.18
C VAL A 124 11.87 -10.84 15.53
N HIS A 125 10.56 -10.73 15.28
CA HIS A 125 9.58 -11.78 15.56
C HIS A 125 9.77 -13.02 14.67
N GLY A 126 10.13 -12.82 13.41
CA GLY A 126 10.35 -13.90 12.45
C GLY A 126 11.53 -14.81 12.80
N ARG A 127 12.53 -14.33 13.58
CA ARG A 127 13.58 -15.21 14.13
C ARG A 127 13.01 -16.20 15.13
N ASP A 128 12.11 -15.75 15.98
CA ASP A 128 11.45 -16.62 16.96
C ASP A 128 10.53 -17.62 16.27
N THR A 129 9.73 -17.17 15.30
CA THR A 129 8.88 -18.04 14.49
C THR A 129 9.68 -19.13 13.78
N ALA A 130 10.80 -18.77 13.12
CA ALA A 130 11.66 -19.74 12.44
C ALA A 130 12.25 -20.78 13.40
N ARG A 131 12.68 -20.35 14.58
CA ARG A 131 13.27 -21.22 15.60
C ARG A 131 12.25 -22.15 16.24
N VAL A 132 11.07 -21.63 16.60
CA VAL A 132 10.04 -22.37 17.35
C VAL A 132 9.26 -23.31 16.45
N MET A 133 8.85 -22.86 15.26
CA MET A 133 7.99 -23.65 14.37
C MET A 133 8.77 -24.60 13.47
N TYR A 134 9.95 -24.17 12.99
CA TYR A 134 10.69 -24.90 11.96
C TYR A 134 12.06 -25.40 12.41
N HIS A 135 12.48 -25.09 13.63
CA HIS A 135 13.83 -25.40 14.14
C HIS A 135 14.95 -24.90 13.21
N CYS A 136 14.69 -23.79 12.51
CA CYS A 136 15.59 -23.20 11.53
C CYS A 136 16.26 -21.93 12.08
N ARG A 137 17.41 -21.61 11.52
CA ARG A 137 18.00 -20.26 11.63
C ARG A 137 17.33 -19.33 10.62
N GLY A 138 17.59 -18.02 10.73
CA GLY A 138 17.08 -17.03 9.80
C GLY A 138 15.81 -16.35 10.30
N ILE A 139 15.02 -15.83 9.36
CA ILE A 139 13.73 -15.17 9.61
C ILE A 139 12.68 -15.81 8.71
N VAL A 140 11.44 -15.82 9.17
CA VAL A 140 10.29 -16.28 8.39
C VAL A 140 9.09 -15.40 8.71
N ALA A 141 8.28 -15.10 7.69
CA ALA A 141 6.94 -14.57 7.87
C ALA A 141 5.94 -15.40 7.05
N HIS A 142 4.66 -15.23 7.37
CA HIS A 142 3.56 -15.85 6.63
C HIS A 142 2.70 -14.77 5.98
N HIS A 143 1.70 -15.16 5.20
CA HIS A 143 0.87 -14.28 4.36
C HIS A 143 0.24 -13.03 5.01
N ASN A 144 0.20 -12.90 6.34
CA ASN A 144 -0.36 -11.74 7.03
C ASN A 144 0.50 -11.32 8.21
N THR A 145 0.59 -10.01 8.44
CA THR A 145 1.15 -9.39 9.64
C THR A 145 0.27 -8.23 10.10
N ASP A 146 0.57 -7.66 11.26
CA ASP A 146 -0.19 -6.57 11.87
C ASP A 146 0.73 -5.45 12.36
N VAL A 147 0.18 -4.45 13.05
CA VAL A 147 0.95 -3.30 13.58
C VAL A 147 2.13 -3.71 14.50
N TRP A 148 2.05 -4.89 15.12
CA TRP A 148 3.07 -5.42 16.01
C TRP A 148 4.15 -6.20 15.26
N GLY A 149 3.92 -6.55 13.99
CA GLY A 149 4.86 -7.33 13.19
C GLY A 149 4.78 -8.82 13.48
N ASP A 150 3.58 -9.35 13.77
CA ASP A 150 3.36 -10.79 13.92
C ASP A 150 3.80 -11.54 12.65
N THR A 151 4.42 -12.70 12.83
CA THR A 151 4.96 -13.53 11.75
C THR A 151 4.44 -14.96 11.81
N ALA A 152 3.60 -15.32 12.79
CA ALA A 152 2.98 -16.64 12.86
C ALA A 152 1.93 -16.80 11.75
N PRO A 153 1.64 -18.04 11.30
CA PRO A 153 0.55 -18.28 10.35
C PRO A 153 -0.79 -17.80 10.92
N GLN A 154 -1.54 -17.04 10.13
CA GLN A 154 -2.85 -16.50 10.49
C GLN A 154 -3.97 -17.19 9.71
N ASP A 155 -5.23 -16.96 10.09
CA ASP A 155 -6.42 -17.45 9.38
C ASP A 155 -6.60 -19.00 9.41
N ILE A 156 -7.76 -19.45 8.96
CA ILE A 156 -8.18 -20.85 8.89
C ILE A 156 -7.98 -21.45 7.48
N TRP A 157 -7.69 -20.62 6.47
CA TRP A 157 -7.50 -21.09 5.09
C TRP A 157 -6.07 -21.59 4.87
N MET A 158 -5.86 -22.88 5.13
CA MET A 158 -4.52 -23.46 5.32
C MET A 158 -3.53 -23.26 4.15
N PRO A 159 -3.90 -23.45 2.86
CA PRO A 159 -2.90 -23.26 1.79
C PRO A 159 -2.47 -21.79 1.54
N ALA A 160 -3.14 -20.79 2.11
CA ALA A 160 -2.77 -19.38 2.07
C ALA A 160 -2.05 -19.01 3.36
N THR A 161 -2.53 -19.55 4.49
CA THR A 161 -1.91 -19.45 5.82
C THR A 161 -0.44 -19.87 5.80
N CYS A 162 -0.12 -20.99 5.15
CA CYS A 162 1.23 -21.53 5.07
C CYS A 162 2.07 -20.91 3.94
N TRP A 163 1.59 -19.88 3.23
CA TRP A 163 2.41 -19.17 2.26
C TRP A 163 3.54 -18.44 2.99
N ILE A 164 4.76 -18.93 2.80
CA ILE A 164 5.97 -18.44 3.46
C ILE A 164 6.56 -17.30 2.63
N MET A 165 6.96 -16.23 3.31
CA MET A 165 7.80 -15.15 2.78
C MET A 165 9.08 -14.95 3.60
#